data_AF-A8S5A2-F1
#
_entry.id   AF-A8S5A2-F1
#
_cell.length_a   1.000
_cell.length_b   1.000
_cell.length_c   1.000
_cell.angle_alpha   90.00
_cell.angle_beta   90.00
_cell.angle_gamma   90.00
#
_symmetry.space_group_name_H-M   'P 1'
#
loop_
_entity.id
_entity.type
_entity.pdbx_description
1 polymer ?
#
loop_
_entity_poly.entity_id
_entity_poly.type
_entity_poly.pdbx_seq_one_letter_code
_entity_poly.pdbx_strand_id
1 'polypeptide(L)'
;AYNNIHHPSKLVVRADLHCFKHKIEPKWEDPVCANGGTWKMSFSKGKSDTSWLYTLLAMIGHQFDHEDEICGAVVSVRGKGEKISLWTKNAANETAQ
;
A
#
# COMPACT_ATOMS: atom_id res chain seq x y z
N ALA A 1 1.45 15.28 -8.13
CA ALA A 1 0.29 14.62 -7.50
C ALA A 1 0.40 14.62 -5.97
N TYR A 2 1.44 14.01 -5.38
CA TYR A 2 1.58 13.85 -3.92
C TYR A 2 1.46 15.17 -3.10
N ASN A 3 2.08 16.27 -3.55
CA ASN A 3 2.04 17.55 -2.83
C ASN A 3 0.66 18.22 -2.79
N ASN A 4 -0.30 17.73 -3.58
CA ASN A 4 -1.66 18.28 -3.68
C ASN A 4 -2.71 17.35 -3.04
N ILE A 5 -2.28 16.32 -2.30
CA ILE A 5 -3.16 15.43 -1.53
C ILE A 5 -2.82 15.52 -0.05
N HIS A 6 -3.80 15.27 0.81
CA HIS A 6 -3.54 15.21 2.25
C HIS A 6 -2.70 13.99 2.62
N HIS A 7 -1.75 14.20 3.53
CA HIS A 7 -1.06 13.11 4.20
C HIS A 7 -2.05 12.23 4.98
N PRO A 8 -1.72 10.95 5.23
CA PRO A 8 -2.56 10.03 6.00
C PRO A 8 -3.09 10.62 7.31
N SER A 9 -2.25 11.32 8.07
CA SER A 9 -2.59 11.97 9.34
C SER A 9 -3.71 13.01 9.25
N LYS A 10 -3.95 13.56 8.05
CA LYS A 10 -4.96 14.59 7.76
C LYS A 10 -6.18 14.05 7.02
N LEU A 11 -6.23 12.76 6.71
CA LEU A 11 -7.41 12.15 6.10
C LEU A 11 -8.51 11.92 7.14
N VAL A 12 -9.75 11.90 6.66
CA VAL A 12 -10.91 11.59 7.50
C VAL A 12 -10.88 10.12 7.94
N VAL A 13 -11.42 9.83 9.11
CA VAL A 13 -11.54 8.45 9.60
C VAL A 13 -12.41 7.65 8.62
N ARG A 14 -11.99 6.42 8.31
CA ARG A 14 -12.53 5.53 7.26
C ARG A 14 -12.09 5.88 5.83
N ALA A 15 -11.19 6.84 5.64
CA ALA A 15 -10.55 7.04 4.34
C ALA A 15 -9.55 5.92 4.05
N ASP A 16 -9.47 5.58 2.76
CA ASP A 16 -8.43 4.74 2.18
C ASP A 16 -7.80 5.49 1.01
N LEU A 17 -6.46 5.53 0.97
CA LEU A 17 -5.70 6.11 -0.14
C LEU A 17 -4.90 4.99 -0.81
N HIS A 18 -5.05 4.88 -2.13
CA HIS A 18 -4.52 3.78 -2.93
C HIS A 18 -3.49 4.30 -3.94
N CYS A 19 -2.39 3.58 -4.10
CA CYS A 19 -1.41 3.81 -5.16
C CYS A 19 -1.01 2.46 -5.75
N PHE A 20 -1.41 2.19 -6.99
CA PHE A 20 -1.19 0.90 -7.67
C PHE A 20 -0.48 1.12 -8.99
N LYS A 21 0.24 0.09 -9.45
CA LYS A 21 0.82 0.09 -10.79
C LYS A 21 -0.27 0.26 -11.84
N HIS A 22 0.10 0.88 -12.96
CA HIS A 22 -0.83 1.11 -14.05
C HIS A 22 -1.45 -0.22 -14.53
N LYS A 23 -2.75 -0.21 -14.82
CA LYS A 23 -3.57 -1.38 -15.21
C LYS A 23 -3.83 -2.42 -14.12
N ILE A 24 -3.53 -2.13 -12.85
CA ILE A 24 -3.98 -2.93 -11.71
C ILE A 24 -5.04 -2.13 -10.97
N GLU A 25 -6.26 -2.63 -10.91
CA GLU A 25 -7.30 -2.04 -10.08
C GLU A 25 -7.10 -2.47 -8.62
N PRO A 26 -7.31 -1.56 -7.65
CA PRO A 26 -7.19 -1.86 -6.22
C PRO A 26 -8.44 -2.60 -5.71
N LYS A 27 -8.74 -3.73 -6.34
CA LYS A 27 -9.95 -4.53 -6.14
C LYS A 27 -9.54 -5.99 -6.01
N TRP A 28 -10.23 -6.72 -5.16
CA TRP A 28 -9.94 -8.15 -4.99
C TRP A 28 -10.36 -8.95 -6.23
N GLU A 29 -11.24 -8.39 -7.06
CA GLU A 29 -11.67 -8.92 -8.34
C GLU A 29 -10.62 -8.76 -9.45
N ASP A 30 -9.56 -7.95 -9.25
CA ASP A 30 -8.49 -7.85 -10.23
C ASP A 30 -7.71 -9.18 -10.26
N PRO A 31 -7.68 -9.89 -11.40
CA PRO A 31 -7.08 -11.22 -11.49
C PRO A 31 -5.58 -11.21 -11.19
N VAL A 32 -4.90 -10.06 -11.31
CA VAL A 32 -3.45 -9.93 -11.07
C VAL A 32 -3.11 -10.06 -9.59
N CYS A 33 -3.97 -9.59 -8.69
CA CYS A 33 -3.73 -9.64 -7.24
C CYS A 33 -4.72 -10.58 -6.51
N ALA A 34 -5.62 -11.25 -7.23
CA ALA A 34 -6.61 -12.17 -6.65
C ALA A 34 -5.99 -13.36 -5.91
N ASN A 35 -4.85 -13.88 -6.40
CA ASN A 35 -4.07 -14.94 -5.73
C ASN A 35 -2.92 -14.37 -4.86
N GLY A 36 -3.01 -13.07 -4.58
CA GLY A 36 -1.98 -12.27 -3.96
C GLY A 36 -1.99 -12.25 -2.45
N GLY A 37 -0.99 -11.57 -1.89
CA GLY A 37 -0.82 -11.37 -0.46
C GLY A 37 -0.89 -9.89 -0.08
N THR A 38 -0.82 -9.62 1.22
CA THR A 38 -0.69 -8.25 1.70
C THR A 38 0.18 -8.17 2.94
N TRP A 39 1.31 -7.48 2.83
CA TRP A 39 2.14 -7.09 3.97
C TRP A 39 1.51 -5.88 4.66
N LYS A 40 1.29 -5.98 5.98
CA LYS A 40 0.54 -4.97 6.75
C LYS A 40 1.38 -4.42 7.89
N MET A 41 1.51 -3.10 7.95
CA MET A 41 2.12 -2.36 9.04
C MET A 41 1.06 -1.51 9.73
N SER A 42 0.96 -1.61 11.06
CA SER A 42 0.00 -0.85 11.86
C SER A 42 0.69 0.28 12.61
N PHE A 43 0.07 1.45 12.61
CA PHE A 43 0.57 2.66 13.23
C PHE A 43 -0.48 3.25 14.17
N SER A 44 -0.02 3.89 15.23
CA SER A 44 -0.86 4.80 16.01
C SER A 44 -1.36 5.95 15.12
N LYS A 45 -2.51 6.54 15.47
CA LYS A 45 -3.11 7.63 14.69
C LYS A 45 -2.12 8.80 14.51
N GLY A 46 -1.99 9.28 13.27
CA GLY A 46 -1.10 10.36 12.86
C GLY A 46 0.38 9.99 12.80
N LYS A 47 0.72 8.69 12.78
CA LYS A 47 2.13 8.22 12.81
C LYS A 47 2.54 7.47 11.55
N SER A 48 1.70 7.39 10.52
CA SER A 48 2.02 6.68 9.27
C SER A 48 2.61 7.55 8.16
N ASP A 49 2.60 8.89 8.26
CA ASP A 49 2.97 9.80 7.15
C ASP A 49 4.34 9.50 6.52
N THR A 50 5.39 9.36 7.34
CA THR A 50 6.75 9.08 6.85
C THR A 50 6.82 7.69 6.22
N SER A 51 6.26 6.68 6.89
CA SER A 51 6.24 5.30 6.38
C SER A 51 5.47 5.18 5.07
N TRP A 52 4.38 5.94 4.92
CA TRP A 52 3.60 6.01 3.70
C TRP A 52 4.42 6.62 2.56
N LEU A 53 5.06 7.77 2.80
CA LEU A 53 5.96 8.37 1.82
C LEU A 53 7.07 7.41 1.40
N TYR A 54 7.74 6.75 2.35
CA TYR A 54 8.84 5.82 2.04
C TYR A 54 8.35 4.58 1.30
N THR A 55 7.16 4.07 1.61
CA THR A 55 6.56 2.97 0.85
C THR A 55 6.30 3.38 -0.60
N LEU A 56 5.75 4.58 -0.82
CA LEU A 56 5.55 5.11 -2.17
C LEU A 56 6.87 5.29 -2.93
N LEU A 57 7.88 5.89 -2.28
CA LEU A 57 9.20 6.11 -2.87
C LEU A 57 9.91 4.80 -3.22
N ALA A 58 9.86 3.80 -2.34
CA ALA A 58 10.44 2.48 -2.60
C ALA A 58 9.77 1.78 -3.79
N MET A 59 8.44 1.91 -3.91
CA MET A 59 7.69 1.31 -5.04
C MET A 59 8.03 1.97 -6.37
N ILE A 60 8.01 3.31 -6.46
CA ILE A 60 8.32 4.02 -7.72
C ILE A 60 9.82 4.04 -8.02
N GLY A 61 10.65 3.88 -7.00
CA GLY A 61 12.10 3.83 -7.08
C GLY A 61 12.64 2.42 -7.34
N HIS A 62 11.78 1.42 -7.55
CA HIS A 62 12.19 0.07 -7.92
C HIS A 62 13.15 -0.58 -6.89
N GLN A 63 12.89 -0.36 -5.59
CA GLN A 63 13.80 -0.77 -4.50
C GLN A 63 13.50 -2.14 -3.89
N PHE A 64 12.51 -2.87 -4.39
CA PHE A 64 12.19 -4.21 -3.93
C PHE A 64 12.91 -5.26 -4.77
N ASP A 65 13.56 -6.23 -4.15
CA ASP A 65 14.27 -7.31 -4.87
C ASP A 65 13.34 -8.10 -5.82
N HIS A 66 12.08 -8.25 -5.42
CA HIS A 66 11.01 -8.87 -6.23
C HIS A 66 9.96 -7.84 -6.66
N GLU A 67 10.40 -6.75 -7.30
CA GLU A 67 9.51 -5.65 -7.67
C GLU A 67 8.32 -6.07 -8.53
N ASP A 68 8.48 -7.11 -9.37
CA ASP A 68 7.44 -7.62 -10.25
C ASP A 68 6.25 -8.18 -9.48
N GLU A 69 6.48 -8.64 -8.25
CA GLU A 69 5.44 -9.13 -7.36
C GLU A 69 4.61 -7.99 -6.76
N ILE A 70 5.12 -6.76 -6.72
CA ILE A 70 4.40 -5.63 -6.13
C ILE A 70 3.26 -5.18 -7.05
N CYS A 71 2.03 -5.20 -6.52
CA CYS A 71 0.83 -4.63 -7.15
C CYS A 71 0.68 -3.13 -6.83
N GLY A 72 0.83 -2.76 -5.56
CA GLY A 72 0.56 -1.41 -5.07
C GLY A 72 0.50 -1.33 -3.56
N ALA A 73 0.22 -0.15 -3.03
CA ALA A 73 0.04 0.09 -1.60
C ALA A 73 -1.25 0.84 -1.28
N VAL A 74 -1.76 0.60 -0.08
CA VAL A 74 -2.93 1.26 0.49
C VAL A 74 -2.58 1.76 1.88
N VAL A 75 -2.99 2.98 2.21
CA VAL A 75 -3.03 3.45 3.61
C VAL A 75 -4.49 3.64 4.03
N SER A 76 -4.85 2.98 5.13
CA SER A 76 -6.19 2.95 5.69
C SER A 76 -6.22 3.68 7.01
N VAL A 77 -7.00 4.76 7.09
CA VAL A 77 -7.18 5.54 8.32
C VAL A 77 -8.43 5.05 9.03
N ARG A 78 -8.29 4.59 10.27
CA ARG A 78 -9.39 4.07 11.10
C ARG A 78 -9.37 4.74 12.47
N GLY A 79 -10.43 4.56 13.26
CA GLY A 79 -10.57 5.24 14.56
C GLY A 79 -9.46 4.88 15.55
N LYS A 80 -8.99 3.63 15.53
CA LYS A 80 -7.96 3.10 16.44
C LYS A 80 -6.52 3.31 15.95
N GLY A 81 -6.32 3.80 14.73
CA GLY A 81 -4.99 3.92 14.13
C GLY A 81 -5.02 3.85 12.62
N GLU A 82 -3.83 3.75 12.04
CA GLU A 82 -3.58 3.74 10.61
C GLU A 82 -2.92 2.42 10.22
N LYS A 83 -3.18 1.96 8.99
CA LYS A 83 -2.57 0.73 8.48
C LYS A 83 -2.08 0.95 7.07
N ILE A 84 -0.81 0.68 6.84
CA ILE A 84 -0.24 0.61 5.48
C ILE A 84 -0.24 -0.85 5.06
N SER A 85 -0.68 -1.11 3.84
CA SER A 85 -0.83 -2.43 3.23
C SER A 85 -0.13 -2.44 1.88
N LEU A 86 0.91 -3.26 1.71
CA LEU A 86 1.59 -3.49 0.44
C LEU A 86 1.05 -4.78 -0.18
N TRP A 87 0.49 -4.68 -1.38
CA TRP A 87 -0.17 -5.77 -2.10
C TRP A 87 0.81 -6.45 -3.04
N THR A 88 0.82 -7.79 -3.01
CA THR A 88 1.64 -8.62 -3.89
C THR A 88 0.78 -9.51 -4.80
N LYS A 89 1.30 -9.94 -5.94
CA LYS A 89 0.57 -10.75 -6.94
C LYS A 89 0.42 -12.22 -6.53
N ASN A 90 1.42 -12.77 -5.86
CA ASN A 90 1.46 -14.19 -5.52
C ASN A 90 1.72 -14.42 -4.02
N ALA A 91 0.71 -14.92 -3.29
CA ALA A 91 0.84 -15.29 -1.89
C ALA A 91 1.61 -16.61 -1.65
N ALA A 92 1.74 -17.47 -2.66
CA ALA A 92 2.40 -18.77 -2.54
C ALA A 92 3.90 -18.72 -2.84
N ASN A 93 4.41 -17.58 -3.31
CA ASN A 93 5.83 -17.39 -3.57
C ASN A 93 6.59 -17.03 -2.28
N GLU A 94 6.87 -18.04 -1.44
CA GLU A 94 7.57 -17.87 -0.15
C GLU A 94 8.92 -17.16 -0.29
N THR A 95 9.64 -17.36 -1.41
CA THR A 95 10.92 -16.69 -1.66
C THR A 95 10.79 -15.20 -1.94
N ALA A 96 9.61 -14.72 -2.33
CA ALA A 96 9.36 -13.32 -2.62
C ALA A 96 8.49 -12.62 -1.54
N GLN A 97 8.17 -13.32 -0.44
CA GLN A 97 7.44 -12.74 0.69
C GLN A 97 8.37 -12.04 1.67
#